data_AF-I3X9H0-F1
#
_entry.id   AF-I3X9H0-F1
#
_cell.length_a   1.000
_cell.length_b   1.000
_cell.length_c   1.000
_cell.angle_alpha   90.00
_cell.angle_beta   90.00
_cell.angle_gamma   90.00
#
_symmetry.space_group_name_H-M   'P 1'
#
loop_
_entity.id
_entity.type
_entity.pdbx_description
1 polymer ?
#
loop_
_entity_poly.entity_id
_entity_poly.type
_entity_poly.pdbx_seq_one_letter_code
_entity_poly.pdbx_strand_id
1 'polypeptide(L)'
;MTAPSTGTTTVATRCIFRGSDYFETGARVLGWEGPDGGPTKTTSDRLATPLVCAGQEGRTFTWGPLSVEGFEDLSLDDATVLGFTSAEYQAGLRSRWLRRALIQSEQELAAELLPPEDKWEAEEREGAGDWEEWNPVRRVPYPADAMFDRHEVIGWAADEVDDSLVWAEDRFLRHYLVRDGSTGSIERSDAPLRDVGLEALSMKDALILGFDTAEYQTALRVRILERRQVRDDLDMAESIMPPAIVRSGLNRHGRLCSDRIGGWPLWQRNGWEENRPLREWITRRERTDATRSTSRRVNAQSVVPSPLQR
;
A
#
# COMPACT_ATOMS: atom_id res chain seq x y z
N MET A 1 -28.02 15.96 -42.96
CA MET A 1 -26.86 15.05 -42.86
C MET A 1 -26.14 15.41 -41.57
N THR A 2 -26.42 14.65 -40.53
CA THR A 2 -26.00 14.92 -39.15
C THR A 2 -24.94 13.89 -38.81
N ALA A 3 -23.71 14.34 -38.56
CA ALA A 3 -22.67 13.48 -38.01
C ALA A 3 -22.89 13.38 -36.50
N PRO A 4 -22.89 12.18 -35.90
CA PRO A 4 -22.85 12.05 -34.45
C PRO A 4 -21.41 12.31 -33.97
N SER A 5 -21.24 13.33 -33.13
CA SER A 5 -20.01 13.53 -32.37
C SER A 5 -19.93 12.47 -31.27
N THR A 6 -18.98 11.55 -31.39
CA THR A 6 -18.54 10.68 -30.31
C THR A 6 -17.80 11.52 -29.28
N GLY A 7 -18.54 12.00 -28.27
CA GLY A 7 -17.95 12.48 -27.03
C GLY A 7 -17.54 11.28 -26.20
N THR A 8 -16.26 10.95 -26.22
CA THR A 8 -15.65 9.99 -25.30
C THR A 8 -15.78 10.56 -23.90
N THR A 9 -16.71 10.01 -23.10
CA THR A 9 -16.81 10.32 -21.68
C THR A 9 -15.59 9.71 -21.00
N THR A 10 -14.52 10.49 -20.84
CA THR A 10 -13.42 10.14 -19.95
C THR A 10 -13.99 10.12 -18.53
N VAL A 11 -14.41 8.94 -18.07
CA VAL A 11 -14.69 8.71 -16.66
C VAL A 11 -13.35 8.93 -15.96
N ALA A 12 -13.17 10.09 -15.35
CA ALA A 12 -12.07 10.34 -14.45
C ALA A 12 -12.29 9.42 -13.24
N THR A 13 -11.83 8.18 -13.33
CA THR A 13 -11.90 7.22 -12.24
C THR A 13 -11.06 7.84 -11.11
N ARG A 14 -11.73 8.30 -10.06
CA ARG A 14 -11.09 8.92 -8.88
C ARG A 14 -10.24 7.86 -8.18
N CYS A 15 -9.16 8.20 -7.47
CA CYS A 15 -8.63 7.24 -6.50
C CYS A 15 -9.75 7.00 -5.47
N ILE A 16 -10.26 5.77 -5.38
CA ILE A 16 -11.34 5.46 -4.43
C ILE A 16 -10.65 5.02 -3.15
N PHE A 17 -10.86 5.75 -2.05
CA PHE A 17 -10.39 5.33 -0.73
C PHE A 17 -11.41 4.33 -0.20
N ARG A 18 -11.09 3.06 -0.40
CA ARG A 18 -11.95 1.93 -0.07
C ARG A 18 -11.68 1.50 1.37
N GLY A 19 -12.70 1.52 2.23
CA GLY A 19 -12.66 0.80 3.50
C GLY A 19 -12.79 -0.71 3.26
N SER A 20 -12.64 -1.54 4.31
CA SER A 20 -12.83 -2.99 4.25
C SER A 20 -14.15 -3.40 3.59
N ASP A 21 -15.20 -2.61 3.80
CA ASP A 21 -16.56 -2.85 3.31
C ASP A 21 -16.77 -2.47 1.82
N TYR A 22 -15.72 -1.96 1.15
CA TYR A 22 -15.79 -1.35 -0.19
C TYR A 22 -15.17 -2.23 -1.30
N PHE A 23 -14.66 -3.42 -0.98
CA PHE A 23 -14.32 -4.42 -2.00
C PHE A 23 -15.64 -5.04 -2.49
N GLU A 24 -16.20 -4.35 -3.47
CA GLU A 24 -17.63 -4.28 -3.79
C GLU A 24 -18.20 -5.50 -4.51
N THR A 25 -17.41 -6.54 -4.78
CA THR A 25 -18.00 -7.69 -5.48
C THR A 25 -19.02 -8.39 -4.59
N GLY A 26 -18.81 -8.44 -3.27
CA GLY A 26 -19.56 -9.33 -2.37
C GLY A 26 -19.59 -10.78 -2.90
N ALA A 27 -18.68 -11.08 -3.84
CA ALA A 27 -18.72 -12.19 -4.75
C ALA A 27 -17.30 -12.65 -4.99
N ARG A 28 -17.09 -13.95 -4.82
CA ARG A 28 -15.78 -14.58 -4.89
C ARG A 28 -15.39 -14.78 -6.35
N VAL A 29 -14.19 -14.37 -6.76
CA VAL A 29 -13.69 -14.67 -8.09
C VAL A 29 -13.43 -16.17 -8.22
N LEU A 30 -13.95 -16.77 -9.30
CA LEU A 30 -13.77 -18.19 -9.62
C LEU A 30 -12.67 -18.42 -10.67
N GLY A 31 -12.40 -17.42 -11.50
CA GLY A 31 -11.43 -17.48 -12.59
C GLY A 31 -11.82 -16.54 -13.73
N TRP A 32 -11.21 -16.75 -14.89
CA TRP A 32 -11.48 -16.04 -16.13
C TRP A 32 -12.68 -16.63 -16.87
N GLU A 33 -13.37 -15.84 -17.68
CA GLU A 33 -14.40 -16.36 -18.58
C GLU A 33 -13.75 -17.20 -19.70
N GLY A 34 -14.09 -18.49 -19.75
CA GLY A 34 -13.62 -19.43 -20.76
C GLY A 34 -14.52 -19.46 -22.01
N PRO A 35 -14.11 -20.20 -23.07
CA PRO A 35 -14.86 -20.29 -24.32
C PRO A 35 -16.31 -20.78 -24.17
N ASP A 36 -16.55 -21.60 -23.16
CA ASP A 36 -17.87 -22.18 -22.87
C ASP A 36 -18.71 -21.30 -21.91
N GLY A 37 -18.23 -20.09 -21.57
CA GLY A 37 -18.82 -19.19 -20.57
C GLY A 37 -18.60 -19.62 -19.11
N GLY A 38 -17.90 -20.74 -18.88
CA GLY A 38 -17.52 -21.22 -17.56
C GLY A 38 -16.18 -20.65 -17.07
N PRO A 39 -15.85 -20.76 -15.77
CA PRO A 39 -14.59 -20.27 -15.23
C PRO A 39 -13.40 -21.12 -15.72
N THR A 40 -12.32 -20.47 -16.14
CA THR A 40 -11.02 -21.07 -16.44
C THR A 40 -9.91 -20.45 -15.58
N LYS A 41 -8.87 -21.23 -15.29
CA LYS A 41 -7.72 -20.76 -14.49
C LYS A 41 -6.72 -19.92 -15.29
N THR A 42 -6.75 -20.02 -16.61
CA THR A 42 -5.76 -19.38 -17.48
C THR A 42 -6.42 -18.74 -18.68
N THR A 43 -5.92 -17.59 -19.08
CA THR A 43 -6.27 -16.90 -20.32
C THR A 43 -5.00 -16.35 -20.96
N SER A 44 -5.03 -16.09 -22.28
CA SER A 44 -3.91 -15.49 -23.00
C SER A 44 -3.77 -13.98 -22.74
N ASP A 45 -4.87 -13.32 -22.36
CA ASP A 45 -4.89 -11.89 -22.06
C ASP A 45 -5.70 -11.66 -20.78
N ARG A 46 -5.01 -11.60 -19.63
CA ARG A 46 -5.67 -11.46 -18.32
C ARG A 46 -6.31 -10.09 -18.14
N LEU A 47 -5.88 -9.07 -18.88
CA LEU A 47 -6.42 -7.72 -18.68
C LEU A 47 -7.65 -7.44 -19.54
N ALA A 48 -7.80 -8.11 -20.69
CA ALA A 48 -8.97 -7.98 -21.56
C ALA A 48 -10.05 -9.05 -21.34
N THR A 49 -9.73 -10.14 -20.61
CA THR A 49 -10.70 -11.21 -20.36
C THR A 49 -11.60 -10.88 -19.17
N PRO A 50 -12.93 -10.97 -19.30
CA PRO A 50 -13.86 -10.83 -18.17
C PRO A 50 -13.64 -11.88 -17.08
N LEU A 51 -14.05 -11.56 -15.85
CA LEU A 51 -13.97 -12.48 -14.72
C LEU A 51 -15.29 -13.21 -14.52
N VAL A 52 -15.23 -14.44 -14.02
CA VAL A 52 -16.40 -15.16 -13.53
C VAL A 52 -16.40 -15.12 -12.01
N CYS A 53 -17.47 -14.58 -11.43
CA CYS A 53 -17.62 -14.38 -9.99
C CYS A 53 -18.82 -15.18 -9.46
N ALA A 54 -18.73 -15.66 -8.22
CA ALA A 54 -19.84 -16.28 -7.49
C ALA A 54 -20.42 -15.30 -6.47
N GLY A 55 -21.68 -14.87 -6.68
CA GLY A 55 -22.40 -14.04 -5.71
C GLY A 55 -22.75 -14.80 -4.43
N GLN A 56 -23.29 -14.08 -3.44
CA GLN A 56 -23.63 -14.62 -2.11
C GLN A 56 -24.62 -15.81 -2.16
N GLU A 57 -25.50 -15.86 -3.16
CA GLU A 57 -26.47 -16.95 -3.36
C GLU A 57 -25.90 -18.13 -4.17
N GLY A 58 -24.59 -18.14 -4.47
CA GLY A 58 -23.94 -19.17 -5.29
C GLY A 58 -24.22 -19.04 -6.79
N ARG A 59 -24.95 -18.01 -7.23
CA ARG A 59 -25.14 -17.70 -8.65
C ARG A 59 -23.87 -17.11 -9.24
N THR A 60 -23.47 -17.63 -10.39
CA THR A 60 -22.33 -17.10 -11.15
C THR A 60 -22.76 -15.94 -12.03
N PHE A 61 -21.92 -14.93 -12.14
CA PHE A 61 -22.08 -13.82 -13.07
C PHE A 61 -20.71 -13.39 -13.63
N THR A 62 -20.73 -12.68 -14.74
CA THR A 62 -19.53 -12.14 -15.37
C THR A 62 -19.30 -10.71 -14.88
N TRP A 63 -18.09 -10.43 -14.42
CA TRP A 63 -17.60 -9.08 -14.11
C TRP A 63 -16.63 -8.61 -15.19
N GLY A 64 -16.55 -7.29 -15.39
CA GLY A 64 -15.79 -6.70 -16.49
C GLY A 64 -14.30 -7.06 -16.50
N PRO A 65 -13.61 -6.84 -17.63
CA PRO A 65 -12.18 -7.05 -17.71
C PRO A 65 -11.41 -6.02 -16.86
N LEU A 66 -10.25 -6.42 -16.34
CA LEU A 66 -9.43 -5.57 -15.46
C LEU A 66 -8.89 -4.30 -16.12
N SER A 67 -8.76 -4.30 -17.45
CA SER A 67 -8.45 -3.10 -18.24
C SER A 67 -9.49 -1.99 -18.07
N VAL A 68 -10.74 -2.34 -17.72
CA VAL A 68 -11.84 -1.40 -17.50
C VAL A 68 -12.09 -1.17 -16.01
N GLU A 69 -12.04 -2.23 -15.21
CA GLU A 69 -12.42 -2.18 -13.79
C GLU A 69 -11.24 -1.83 -12.86
N GLY A 70 -10.03 -2.28 -13.20
CA GLY A 70 -8.81 -2.02 -12.44
C GLY A 70 -8.48 -3.04 -11.34
N PHE A 71 -7.23 -2.94 -10.87
CA PHE A 71 -6.69 -3.83 -9.82
C PHE A 71 -7.15 -3.44 -8.42
N GLU A 72 -7.54 -2.17 -8.20
CA GLU A 72 -8.02 -1.69 -6.91
C GLU A 72 -9.26 -2.43 -6.39
N ASP A 73 -10.01 -3.06 -7.30
CA ASP A 73 -11.28 -3.72 -7.03
C ASP A 73 -11.12 -5.22 -6.74
N LEU A 74 -9.92 -5.75 -6.97
CA LEU A 74 -9.58 -7.14 -6.62
C LEU A 74 -9.09 -7.24 -5.19
N SER A 75 -9.64 -8.22 -4.45
CA SER A 75 -9.03 -8.64 -3.19
C SER A 75 -7.68 -9.34 -3.42
N LEU A 76 -6.86 -9.45 -2.37
CA LEU A 76 -5.60 -10.20 -2.44
C LEU A 76 -5.84 -11.69 -2.78
N ASP A 77 -6.93 -12.28 -2.26
CA ASP A 77 -7.31 -13.66 -2.56
C ASP A 77 -7.73 -13.81 -4.02
N ASP A 78 -8.58 -12.89 -4.52
CA ASP A 78 -9.02 -12.90 -5.91
C ASP A 78 -7.85 -12.71 -6.89
N ALA A 79 -6.94 -11.77 -6.60
CA ALA A 79 -5.72 -11.58 -7.41
C ALA A 79 -4.85 -12.85 -7.43
N THR A 80 -4.74 -13.54 -6.30
CA THR A 80 -4.02 -14.82 -6.20
C THR A 80 -4.71 -15.94 -6.99
N VAL A 81 -6.05 -16.03 -6.92
CA VAL A 81 -6.86 -16.99 -7.69
C VAL A 81 -6.71 -16.78 -9.20
N LEU A 82 -6.65 -15.53 -9.63
CA LEU A 82 -6.45 -15.14 -11.03
C LEU A 82 -5.01 -15.34 -11.52
N GLY A 83 -4.09 -15.68 -10.63
CA GLY A 83 -2.70 -15.98 -10.95
C GLY A 83 -1.81 -14.74 -11.12
N PHE A 84 -2.17 -13.61 -10.50
CA PHE A 84 -1.27 -12.45 -10.45
C PHE A 84 -0.19 -12.64 -9.40
N THR A 85 1.02 -12.17 -9.71
CA THR A 85 2.10 -12.06 -8.72
C THR A 85 1.90 -10.83 -7.84
N SER A 86 2.62 -10.78 -6.72
CA SER A 86 2.57 -9.60 -5.83
C SER A 86 3.13 -8.37 -6.53
N ALA A 87 4.16 -8.53 -7.36
CA ALA A 87 4.70 -7.44 -8.15
C ALA A 87 3.69 -6.90 -9.18
N GLU A 88 2.98 -7.79 -9.89
CA GLU A 88 1.95 -7.41 -10.86
C GLU A 88 0.82 -6.63 -10.21
N TYR A 89 0.32 -7.12 -9.06
CA TYR A 89 -0.74 -6.45 -8.31
C TYR A 89 -0.31 -5.05 -7.85
N GLN A 90 0.90 -4.94 -7.28
CA GLN A 90 1.46 -3.66 -6.87
C GLN A 90 1.69 -2.70 -8.06
N ALA A 91 2.09 -3.21 -9.23
CA ALA A 91 2.28 -2.43 -10.45
C ALA A 91 0.94 -1.83 -10.95
N GLY A 92 -0.13 -2.63 -10.95
CA GLY A 92 -1.48 -2.17 -11.26
C GLY A 92 -1.92 -1.01 -10.36
N LEU A 93 -1.79 -1.18 -9.05
CA LEU A 93 -2.15 -0.15 -8.06
C LEU A 93 -1.26 1.10 -8.17
N ARG A 94 0.04 0.93 -8.43
CA ARG A 94 0.97 2.05 -8.65
C ARG A 94 0.56 2.89 -9.84
N SER A 95 0.33 2.26 -11.00
CA SER A 95 -0.16 2.95 -12.20
C SER A 95 -1.42 3.74 -11.88
N ARG A 96 -2.31 3.12 -11.11
CA ARG A 96 -3.56 3.73 -10.73
C ARG A 96 -3.39 4.97 -9.86
N TRP A 97 -2.56 4.92 -8.83
CA TRP A 97 -2.43 6.04 -7.88
C TRP A 97 -1.55 7.18 -8.40
N LEU A 98 -0.48 6.86 -9.14
CA LEU A 98 0.45 7.87 -9.66
C LEU A 98 -0.07 8.51 -10.96
N ARG A 99 -0.63 7.71 -11.88
CA ARG A 99 -1.03 8.19 -13.21
C ARG A 99 -2.54 8.31 -13.38
N ARG A 100 -3.35 7.77 -12.46
CA ARG A 100 -4.81 7.61 -12.62
C ARG A 100 -5.18 6.82 -13.87
N ALA A 101 -4.28 5.95 -14.32
CA ALA A 101 -4.45 5.13 -15.51
C ALA A 101 -4.59 3.67 -15.11
N LEU A 102 -5.54 2.99 -15.75
CA LEU A 102 -5.69 1.54 -15.70
C LEU A 102 -4.75 0.92 -16.73
N ILE A 103 -4.12 -0.19 -16.35
CA ILE A 103 -3.29 -0.97 -17.27
C ILE A 103 -4.21 -1.70 -18.25
N GLN A 104 -4.04 -1.47 -19.54
CA GLN A 104 -4.93 -1.95 -20.60
C GLN A 104 -4.49 -3.28 -21.21
N SER A 105 -3.22 -3.66 -21.06
CA SER A 105 -2.65 -4.87 -21.68
C SER A 105 -1.54 -5.52 -20.85
N GLU A 106 -1.25 -6.79 -21.13
CA GLU A 106 -0.10 -7.52 -20.56
C GLU A 106 1.23 -6.82 -20.86
N GLN A 107 1.35 -6.18 -22.03
CA GLN A 107 2.56 -5.44 -22.39
C GLN A 107 2.74 -4.21 -21.50
N GLU A 108 1.67 -3.47 -21.21
CA GLU A 108 1.72 -2.35 -20.26
C GLU A 108 2.02 -2.83 -18.84
N LEU A 109 1.48 -3.97 -18.42
CA LEU A 109 1.78 -4.58 -17.12
C LEU A 109 3.26 -4.93 -17.00
N ALA A 110 3.81 -5.59 -18.03
CA ALA A 110 5.22 -5.96 -18.07
C ALA A 110 6.16 -4.73 -18.03
N ALA A 111 5.79 -3.65 -18.73
CA ALA A 111 6.52 -2.39 -18.65
C ALA A 111 6.44 -1.76 -17.25
N GLU A 112 5.29 -1.87 -16.58
CA GLU A 112 5.09 -1.28 -15.26
C GLU A 112 5.88 -2.00 -14.15
N LEU A 113 6.22 -3.27 -14.35
CA LEU A 113 7.10 -4.04 -13.46
C LEU A 113 8.55 -3.56 -13.48
N LEU A 114 9.01 -2.99 -14.59
CA LEU A 114 10.38 -2.54 -14.73
C LEU A 114 10.57 -1.17 -14.07
N PRO A 115 11.67 -0.98 -13.33
CA PRO A 115 12.04 0.35 -12.87
C PRO A 115 12.29 1.26 -14.08
N PRO A 116 12.07 2.57 -13.92
CA PRO A 116 12.34 3.56 -14.96
C PRO A 116 13.82 3.53 -15.36
N GLU A 117 14.10 3.55 -16.66
CA GLU A 117 15.45 3.45 -17.21
C GLU A 117 16.26 4.74 -17.02
N ASP A 118 15.58 5.89 -17.05
CA ASP A 118 16.20 7.19 -16.92
C ASP A 118 15.35 8.21 -16.16
N LYS A 119 15.95 9.39 -15.96
CA LYS A 119 15.34 10.53 -15.26
C LYS A 119 14.04 11.00 -15.91
N TRP A 120 13.95 10.95 -17.22
CA TRP A 120 12.75 11.40 -17.92
C TRP A 120 11.60 10.42 -17.68
N GLU A 121 11.88 9.13 -17.77
CA GLU A 121 10.88 8.08 -17.64
C GLU A 121 10.22 8.07 -16.24
N ALA A 122 10.96 8.21 -15.13
CA ALA A 122 10.23 8.32 -13.84
C ALA A 122 9.63 9.69 -13.58
N GLU A 123 10.07 10.78 -14.22
CA GLU A 123 9.30 12.02 -14.14
C GLU A 123 7.92 11.81 -14.76
N GLU A 124 7.87 11.10 -15.90
CA GLU A 124 6.63 10.73 -16.57
C GLU A 124 5.78 9.74 -15.76
N ARG A 125 6.40 8.67 -15.23
CA ARG A 125 5.70 7.58 -14.53
C ARG A 125 5.35 7.90 -13.08
N GLU A 126 6.26 8.54 -12.35
CA GLU A 126 6.13 8.79 -10.91
C GLU A 126 5.91 10.26 -10.54
N GLY A 127 6.30 11.21 -11.38
CA GLY A 127 6.24 12.65 -11.07
C GLY A 127 7.61 13.29 -10.89
N ALA A 128 7.62 14.62 -10.83
CA ALA A 128 8.84 15.40 -10.76
C ALA A 128 9.41 15.38 -9.32
N GLY A 129 10.23 14.36 -9.04
CA GLY A 129 10.91 14.16 -7.76
C GLY A 129 12.39 14.57 -7.77
N ASP A 130 12.97 14.65 -6.58
CA ASP A 130 14.42 14.78 -6.42
C ASP A 130 15.09 13.43 -6.71
N TRP A 131 15.57 13.30 -7.95
CA TRP A 131 16.29 12.12 -8.45
C TRP A 131 17.63 11.86 -7.76
N GLU A 132 18.18 12.84 -7.05
CA GLU A 132 19.38 12.64 -6.23
C GLU A 132 19.01 12.19 -4.81
N GLU A 133 17.85 12.61 -4.30
CA GLU A 133 17.21 12.10 -3.08
C GLU A 133 16.48 10.75 -3.29
N TRP A 134 16.67 10.13 -4.45
CA TRP A 134 16.35 8.74 -4.80
C TRP A 134 17.22 7.75 -3.99
N ASN A 135 17.34 7.99 -2.69
CA ASN A 135 18.05 7.20 -1.70
C ASN A 135 17.40 5.81 -1.62
N PRO A 136 18.11 4.73 -2.03
CA PRO A 136 17.62 3.35 -2.03
C PRO A 136 16.95 2.92 -0.73
N VAL A 137 17.41 3.44 0.41
CA VAL A 137 16.93 3.09 1.75
C VAL A 137 15.53 3.66 2.04
N ARG A 138 15.13 4.75 1.38
CA ARG A 138 13.80 5.36 1.52
C ARG A 138 12.88 5.07 0.33
N ARG A 139 13.35 4.33 -0.68
CA ARG A 139 12.57 3.97 -1.88
C ARG A 139 11.40 3.08 -1.54
N VAL A 140 10.31 3.21 -2.29
CA VAL A 140 9.45 2.06 -2.57
C VAL A 140 10.21 1.24 -3.59
N PRO A 141 10.80 0.08 -3.26
CA PRO A 141 11.44 -0.73 -4.28
C PRO A 141 10.41 -1.08 -5.35
N TYR A 142 10.85 -1.12 -6.62
CA TYR A 142 10.07 -1.79 -7.64
C TYR A 142 10.00 -3.26 -7.23
N PRO A 143 8.79 -3.80 -7.02
CA PRO A 143 8.65 -5.16 -6.55
C PRO A 143 9.23 -6.09 -7.61
N ALA A 144 10.20 -6.90 -7.21
CA ALA A 144 10.71 -7.98 -8.03
C ALA A 144 10.24 -9.29 -7.39
N ASP A 145 9.61 -10.17 -8.16
CA ASP A 145 9.03 -11.41 -7.61
C ASP A 145 10.06 -12.28 -6.89
N ALA A 146 11.33 -12.24 -7.34
CA ALA A 146 12.44 -12.88 -6.64
C ALA A 146 12.63 -12.45 -5.17
N MET A 147 12.19 -11.24 -4.79
CA MET A 147 12.21 -10.78 -3.40
C MET A 147 11.14 -11.48 -2.55
N PHE A 148 9.99 -11.78 -3.13
CA PHE A 148 8.88 -12.45 -2.47
C PHE A 148 9.04 -13.98 -2.44
N ASP A 149 9.61 -14.57 -3.49
CA ASP A 149 9.67 -16.02 -3.65
C ASP A 149 10.72 -16.71 -2.76
N ARG A 150 11.66 -15.95 -2.17
CA ARG A 150 12.77 -16.52 -1.41
C ARG A 150 12.33 -17.04 -0.03
N HIS A 151 11.42 -16.32 0.63
CA HIS A 151 11.00 -16.58 1.99
C HIS A 151 9.48 -16.62 2.08
N GLU A 152 8.94 -17.72 2.60
CA GLU A 152 7.51 -17.89 2.84
C GLU A 152 7.21 -17.56 4.31
N VAL A 153 6.28 -16.65 4.57
CA VAL A 153 5.84 -16.38 5.95
C VAL A 153 4.93 -17.51 6.42
N ILE A 154 5.20 -18.05 7.60
CA ILE A 154 4.42 -19.16 8.17
C ILE A 154 3.60 -18.77 9.41
N GLY A 155 3.77 -17.55 9.91
CA GLY A 155 3.01 -17.01 11.04
C GLY A 155 3.81 -16.00 11.87
N TRP A 156 3.20 -15.51 12.95
CA TRP A 156 3.85 -14.65 13.93
C TRP A 156 4.89 -15.43 14.75
N ALA A 157 6.01 -14.80 15.07
CA ALA A 157 6.95 -15.38 16.04
C ALA A 157 6.32 -15.31 17.43
N ALA A 158 6.35 -16.42 18.17
CA ALA A 158 5.92 -16.41 19.56
C ALA A 158 6.89 -15.54 20.39
N ASP A 159 6.33 -14.67 21.22
CA ASP A 159 7.12 -13.94 22.20
C ASP A 159 7.44 -14.86 23.40
N GLU A 160 8.64 -14.76 23.97
CA GLU A 160 9.03 -15.52 25.17
C GLU A 160 8.28 -15.06 26.45
N VAL A 161 7.38 -14.08 26.36
CA VAL A 161 6.74 -13.47 27.53
C VAL A 161 5.31 -13.94 27.68
N ASP A 162 5.15 -14.91 28.58
CA ASP A 162 3.91 -15.20 29.29
C ASP A 162 3.55 -13.97 30.13
N ASP A 163 2.56 -13.17 29.72
CA ASP A 163 1.78 -12.35 30.63
C ASP A 163 0.43 -11.98 30.03
N SER A 164 -0.56 -12.78 30.44
CA SER A 164 -1.98 -12.47 30.35
C SER A 164 -2.29 -11.04 30.79
N LEU A 165 -3.06 -10.30 29.96
CA LEU A 165 -3.73 -9.01 30.22
C LEU A 165 -2.99 -7.70 29.86
N VAL A 166 -2.43 -7.58 28.65
CA VAL A 166 -2.19 -6.27 28.04
C VAL A 166 -2.84 -6.23 26.65
N TRP A 167 -3.49 -5.10 26.36
CA TRP A 167 -4.29 -4.86 25.16
C TRP A 167 -3.53 -5.25 23.89
N ALA A 168 -4.23 -5.89 22.94
CA ALA A 168 -3.69 -6.50 21.71
C ALA A 168 -2.37 -5.85 21.24
N GLU A 169 -1.27 -6.59 21.35
CA GLU A 169 0.04 -6.19 20.83
C GLU A 169 -0.09 -5.88 19.35
N ASP A 170 0.07 -4.60 19.03
CA ASP A 170 0.15 -4.05 17.67
C ASP A 170 0.99 -4.95 16.76
N ARG A 171 0.33 -5.46 15.70
CA ARG A 171 0.93 -6.44 14.78
C ARG A 171 2.18 -5.89 14.09
N PHE A 172 2.28 -4.57 13.92
CA PHE A 172 3.44 -3.95 13.29
C PHE A 172 4.70 -4.02 14.15
N LEU A 173 4.57 -4.16 15.47
CA LEU A 173 5.72 -4.24 16.38
C LEU A 173 6.32 -5.65 16.47
N ARG A 174 5.63 -6.66 15.93
CA ARG A 174 6.03 -8.06 16.06
C ARG A 174 7.00 -8.49 14.97
N HIS A 175 7.80 -9.49 15.32
CA HIS A 175 8.54 -10.31 14.36
C HIS A 175 7.66 -11.45 13.85
N TYR A 176 7.97 -11.95 12.66
CA TYR A 176 7.29 -13.08 12.04
C TYR A 176 8.28 -14.20 11.74
N LEU A 177 7.75 -15.41 11.51
CA LEU A 177 8.54 -16.56 11.12
C LEU A 177 8.54 -16.70 9.60
N VAL A 178 9.72 -16.87 9.05
CA VAL A 178 9.95 -17.11 7.62
C VAL A 178 10.53 -18.50 7.42
N ARG A 179 10.10 -19.17 6.36
CA ARG A 179 10.69 -20.40 5.84
C ARG A 179 11.47 -20.08 4.58
N ASP A 180 12.76 -20.41 4.55
CA ASP A 180 13.55 -20.35 3.32
C ASP A 180 13.07 -21.43 2.35
N GLY A 181 12.62 -21.04 1.16
CA GLY A 181 12.06 -21.98 0.18
C GLY A 181 13.07 -22.98 -0.40
N SER A 182 14.36 -22.68 -0.33
CA SER A 182 15.44 -23.51 -0.87
C SER A 182 15.99 -24.52 0.14
N THR A 183 16.07 -24.14 1.41
CA THR A 183 16.62 -25.00 2.48
C THR A 183 15.56 -25.60 3.39
N GLY A 184 14.38 -24.98 3.44
CA GLY A 184 13.32 -25.30 4.39
C GLY A 184 13.60 -24.85 5.83
N SER A 185 14.68 -24.10 6.08
CA SER A 185 14.97 -23.56 7.42
C SER A 185 13.87 -22.59 7.85
N ILE A 186 13.53 -22.61 9.13
CA ILE A 186 12.58 -21.67 9.72
C ILE A 186 13.35 -20.72 10.62
N GLU A 187 13.22 -19.43 10.34
CA GLU A 187 13.96 -18.37 10.99
C GLU A 187 12.99 -17.25 11.42
N ARG A 188 13.38 -16.51 12.47
CA ARG A 188 12.69 -15.30 12.87
C ARG A 188 13.13 -14.17 11.94
N SER A 189 12.20 -13.29 11.54
CA SER A 189 12.51 -12.11 10.74
C SER A 189 13.58 -11.24 11.44
N ASP A 190 14.50 -10.67 10.68
CA ASP A 190 15.57 -9.82 11.22
C ASP A 190 15.05 -8.53 11.88
N ALA A 191 13.89 -8.06 11.42
CA ALA A 191 13.25 -6.83 11.88
C ALA A 191 11.73 -7.03 12.06
N PRO A 192 11.09 -6.22 12.91
CA PRO A 192 9.64 -6.21 13.04
C PRO A 192 8.97 -5.61 11.80
N LEU A 193 7.68 -5.88 11.63
CA LEU A 193 6.95 -5.47 10.43
C LEU A 193 6.95 -3.95 10.19
N ARG A 194 6.93 -3.11 11.24
CA ARG A 194 6.97 -1.64 11.13
C ARG A 194 8.21 -1.10 10.42
N ASP A 195 9.32 -1.83 10.50
CA ASP A 195 10.62 -1.41 9.97
C ASP A 195 10.76 -1.86 8.51
N VAL A 196 10.18 -3.02 8.19
CA VAL A 196 10.19 -3.62 6.84
C VAL A 196 9.07 -3.04 5.96
N GLY A 197 7.87 -2.87 6.51
CA GLY A 197 6.64 -2.47 5.83
C GLY A 197 5.77 -3.67 5.42
N LEU A 198 4.45 -3.53 5.55
CA LEU A 198 3.49 -4.54 5.09
C LEU A 198 3.56 -4.76 3.58
N GLU A 199 3.85 -3.71 2.82
CA GLU A 199 3.97 -3.76 1.35
C GLU A 199 5.19 -4.55 0.85
N ALA A 200 6.12 -4.87 1.74
CA ALA A 200 7.28 -5.70 1.43
C ALA A 200 6.97 -7.21 1.55
N LEU A 201 5.80 -7.57 2.06
CA LEU A 201 5.32 -8.94 2.08
C LEU A 201 4.62 -9.29 0.76
N SER A 202 4.66 -10.57 0.37
CA SER A 202 3.81 -11.05 -0.71
C SER A 202 2.33 -10.96 -0.30
N MET A 203 1.42 -10.95 -1.27
CA MET A 203 -0.02 -10.98 -1.00
C MET A 203 -0.41 -12.17 -0.10
N LYS A 204 0.19 -13.33 -0.33
CA LYS A 204 -0.06 -14.55 0.45
C LYS A 204 0.45 -14.42 1.88
N ASP A 205 1.66 -13.89 2.05
CA ASP A 205 2.26 -13.70 3.38
C ASP A 205 1.47 -12.71 4.22
N ALA A 206 1.00 -11.61 3.61
CA ALA A 206 0.13 -10.64 4.26
C ALA A 206 -1.17 -11.29 4.78
N LEU A 207 -1.81 -12.12 3.95
CA LEU A 207 -3.00 -12.89 4.33
C LEU A 207 -2.70 -13.90 5.46
N ILE A 208 -1.56 -14.59 5.43
CA ILE A 208 -1.15 -15.54 6.48
C ILE A 208 -0.97 -14.83 7.83
N LEU A 209 -0.43 -13.62 7.84
CA LEU A 209 -0.29 -12.80 9.05
C LEU A 209 -1.60 -12.15 9.51
N GLY A 210 -2.68 -12.34 8.75
CA GLY A 210 -4.02 -11.86 9.08
C GLY A 210 -4.27 -10.40 8.70
N PHE A 211 -3.53 -9.87 7.72
CA PHE A 211 -3.86 -8.57 7.12
C PHE A 211 -4.89 -8.74 6.00
N ASP A 212 -5.81 -7.79 5.91
CA ASP A 212 -6.81 -7.75 4.84
C ASP A 212 -6.34 -6.96 3.61
N THR A 213 -7.20 -6.94 2.57
CA THR A 213 -6.89 -6.21 1.33
C THR A 213 -6.83 -4.71 1.54
N ALA A 214 -7.70 -4.13 2.39
CA ALA A 214 -7.70 -2.69 2.66
C ALA A 214 -6.40 -2.28 3.34
N GLU A 215 -5.93 -3.06 4.32
CA GLU A 215 -4.68 -2.83 5.04
C GLU A 215 -3.49 -2.90 4.08
N TYR A 216 -3.41 -3.93 3.23
CA TYR A 216 -2.31 -4.08 2.29
C TYR A 216 -2.27 -2.96 1.23
N GLN A 217 -3.42 -2.66 0.60
CA GLN A 217 -3.51 -1.56 -0.35
C GLN A 217 -3.20 -0.21 0.34
N THR A 218 -3.64 -0.02 1.58
CA THR A 218 -3.35 1.19 2.35
C THR A 218 -1.86 1.33 2.64
N ALA A 219 -1.19 0.27 3.12
CA ALA A 219 0.25 0.28 3.32
C ALA A 219 1.01 0.64 2.04
N LEU A 220 0.65 0.01 0.92
CA LEU A 220 1.26 0.30 -0.37
C LEU A 220 0.99 1.75 -0.82
N ARG A 221 -0.23 2.27 -0.65
CA ARG A 221 -0.58 3.65 -0.97
C ARG A 221 0.22 4.64 -0.14
N VAL A 222 0.30 4.42 1.17
CA VAL A 222 1.10 5.24 2.10
C VAL A 222 2.56 5.21 1.66
N ARG A 223 3.06 4.04 1.27
CA ARG A 223 4.42 3.88 0.77
C ARG A 223 4.67 4.64 -0.53
N ILE A 224 3.76 4.55 -1.50
CA ILE A 224 3.89 5.21 -2.81
C ILE A 224 3.67 6.71 -2.74
N LEU A 225 2.55 7.16 -2.17
CA LEU A 225 2.12 8.56 -2.21
C LEU A 225 2.69 9.41 -1.08
N GLU A 226 2.82 8.84 0.13
CA GLU A 226 3.32 9.57 1.31
C GLU A 226 4.80 9.29 1.57
N ARG A 227 5.43 8.43 0.75
CA ARG A 227 6.84 8.02 0.85
C ARG A 227 7.21 7.59 2.27
N ARG A 228 6.30 6.88 2.94
CA ARG A 228 6.49 6.35 4.32
C ARG A 228 5.94 4.94 4.52
N GLN A 229 6.33 4.28 5.59
CA GLN A 229 5.66 3.05 6.04
C GLN A 229 4.62 3.37 7.10
N VAL A 230 3.63 2.48 7.21
CA VAL A 230 2.72 2.40 8.34
C VAL A 230 3.49 1.82 9.54
N ARG A 231 3.36 2.45 10.70
CA ARG A 231 4.18 2.12 11.88
C ARG A 231 3.49 1.23 12.91
N ASP A 232 2.19 1.36 13.01
CA ASP A 232 1.35 0.74 14.04
C ASP A 232 -0.08 0.57 13.52
N ASP A 233 -0.87 -0.26 14.20
CA ASP A 233 -2.29 -0.49 13.87
C ASP A 233 -3.13 0.81 13.95
N LEU A 234 -2.74 1.81 14.77
CA LEU A 234 -3.43 3.10 14.84
C LEU A 234 -3.19 3.94 13.58
N ASP A 235 -1.94 4.04 13.12
CA ASP A 235 -1.54 4.68 11.87
C ASP A 235 -2.18 3.97 10.67
N MET A 236 -2.33 2.64 10.71
CA MET A 236 -3.10 1.89 9.71
C MET A 236 -4.57 2.33 9.69
N ALA A 237 -5.24 2.32 10.83
CA ALA A 237 -6.65 2.71 10.94
C ALA A 237 -6.88 4.16 10.48
N GLU A 238 -6.01 5.09 10.87
CA GLU A 238 -6.05 6.48 10.39
C GLU A 238 -5.80 6.57 8.87
N SER A 239 -4.89 5.75 8.34
CA SER A 239 -4.51 5.76 6.93
C SER A 239 -5.53 5.11 6.00
N ILE A 240 -6.34 4.17 6.48
CA ILE A 240 -7.48 3.57 5.77
C ILE A 240 -8.56 4.63 5.56
N MET A 241 -8.85 5.42 6.59
CA MET A 241 -9.87 6.48 6.52
C MET A 241 -9.30 7.85 6.92
N PRO A 242 -8.49 8.48 6.05
CA PRO A 242 -7.98 9.82 6.32
C PRO A 242 -9.13 10.82 6.47
N PRO A 243 -8.95 11.97 7.14
CA PRO A 243 -9.93 13.04 7.19
C PRO A 243 -10.42 13.44 5.80
N ALA A 244 -11.70 13.81 5.66
CA ALA A 244 -12.33 14.07 4.35
C ALA A 244 -11.58 15.11 3.49
N ILE A 245 -10.99 16.13 4.14
CA ILE A 245 -10.16 17.15 3.48
C ILE A 245 -8.84 16.57 2.96
N VAL A 246 -8.23 15.66 3.70
CA VAL A 246 -7.01 14.92 3.28
C VAL A 246 -7.36 13.99 2.13
N ARG A 247 -8.46 13.22 2.22
CA ARG A 247 -8.92 12.36 1.10
C ARG A 247 -9.14 13.16 -0.16
N SER A 248 -9.85 14.30 -0.07
CA SER A 248 -10.06 15.19 -1.22
C SER A 248 -8.74 15.69 -1.80
N GLY A 249 -7.78 16.02 -0.94
CA GLY A 249 -6.42 16.41 -1.30
C GLY A 249 -5.66 15.30 -2.02
N LEU A 250 -5.58 14.10 -1.44
CA LEU A 250 -4.97 12.91 -2.05
C LEU A 250 -5.63 12.56 -3.40
N ASN A 251 -6.95 12.69 -3.51
CA ASN A 251 -7.66 12.47 -4.78
C ASN A 251 -7.35 13.51 -5.83
N ARG A 252 -7.16 14.77 -5.44
CA ARG A 252 -6.87 15.86 -6.36
C ARG A 252 -5.39 15.89 -6.74
N HIS A 253 -4.52 15.50 -5.81
CA HIS A 253 -3.08 15.77 -5.84
C HIS A 253 -2.20 14.55 -5.57
N GLY A 254 -2.72 13.32 -5.57
CA GLY A 254 -1.97 12.10 -5.18
C GLY A 254 -0.55 12.02 -5.75
N ARG A 255 -0.39 12.19 -7.07
CA ARG A 255 0.92 12.26 -7.74
C ARG A 255 1.84 13.37 -7.22
N LEU A 256 1.28 14.52 -6.87
CA LEU A 256 2.04 15.66 -6.33
C LEU A 256 2.36 15.48 -4.83
N CYS A 257 1.72 14.53 -4.16
CA CYS A 257 2.04 14.20 -2.77
C CYS A 257 3.36 13.42 -2.67
N SER A 258 3.72 12.68 -3.72
CA SER A 258 5.04 12.05 -3.82
C SER A 258 6.16 13.03 -4.19
N ASP A 259 5.83 14.27 -4.59
CA ASP A 259 6.82 15.31 -4.86
C ASP A 259 7.33 15.92 -3.55
N ARG A 260 8.57 16.40 -3.56
CA ARG A 260 9.17 17.09 -2.42
C ARG A 260 8.33 18.32 -2.05
N ILE A 261 8.04 18.43 -0.76
CA ILE A 261 7.34 19.59 -0.20
C ILE A 261 8.21 20.83 -0.39
N GLY A 262 7.66 21.83 -1.06
CA GLY A 262 8.32 23.10 -1.37
C GLY A 262 8.79 23.28 -2.82
N GLY A 263 8.81 22.21 -3.64
CA GLY A 263 9.27 22.30 -5.05
C GLY A 263 8.21 22.69 -6.08
N TRP A 264 6.91 22.49 -5.77
CA TRP A 264 5.81 22.56 -6.73
C TRP A 264 4.75 23.63 -6.40
N PRO A 265 3.93 24.09 -7.39
CA PRO A 265 2.82 25.03 -7.19
C PRO A 265 1.83 24.65 -6.08
N LEU A 266 1.64 23.34 -5.85
CA LEU A 266 0.84 22.83 -4.72
C LEU A 266 1.36 23.36 -3.36
N TRP A 267 2.67 23.51 -3.28
CA TRP A 267 3.43 23.98 -2.11
C TRP A 267 3.82 25.46 -2.21
N GLN A 268 3.31 26.20 -3.20
CA GLN A 268 3.50 27.65 -3.32
C GLN A 268 2.43 28.42 -2.55
N ARG A 269 2.68 29.72 -2.30
CA ARG A 269 1.93 30.59 -1.38
C ARG A 269 0.39 30.52 -1.50
N ASN A 270 -0.14 30.34 -2.71
CA ASN A 270 -1.60 30.29 -2.93
C ASN A 270 -2.21 28.91 -2.61
N GLY A 271 -1.48 27.81 -2.82
CA GLY A 271 -1.90 26.45 -2.47
C GLY A 271 -1.49 26.03 -1.06
N TRP A 272 -0.57 26.76 -0.43
CA TRP A 272 0.05 26.42 0.85
C TRP A 272 -0.94 26.37 2.02
N GLU A 273 -1.85 27.34 2.11
CA GLU A 273 -2.87 27.35 3.17
C GLU A 273 -4.05 26.45 2.82
N GLU A 274 -4.49 26.42 1.55
CA GLU A 274 -5.60 25.56 1.10
C GLU A 274 -5.29 24.07 1.33
N ASN A 275 -4.05 23.66 1.07
CA ASN A 275 -3.61 22.26 1.20
C ASN A 275 -2.87 21.99 2.52
N ARG A 276 -2.95 22.89 3.50
CA ARG A 276 -2.29 22.70 4.80
C ARG A 276 -2.64 21.36 5.47
N PRO A 277 -3.91 20.91 5.53
CA PRO A 277 -4.23 19.62 6.13
C PRO A 277 -3.57 18.43 5.41
N LEU A 278 -3.51 18.48 4.07
CA LEU A 278 -2.83 17.46 3.26
C LEU A 278 -1.33 17.48 3.50
N ARG A 279 -0.71 18.67 3.55
CA ARG A 279 0.71 18.83 3.87
C ARG A 279 1.04 18.26 5.24
N GLU A 280 0.30 18.70 6.26
CA GLU A 280 0.48 18.22 7.64
C GLU A 280 0.29 16.72 7.73
N TRP A 281 -0.62 16.13 6.93
CA TRP A 281 -0.80 14.69 6.83
C TRP A 281 0.43 13.96 6.26
N ILE A 282 0.88 14.33 5.06
CA ILE A 282 2.01 13.64 4.40
C ILE A 282 3.35 13.87 5.14
N THR A 283 3.48 15.00 5.86
CA THR A 283 4.67 15.33 6.66
C THR A 283 4.67 14.75 8.06
N ARG A 284 3.65 13.99 8.46
CA ARG A 284 3.58 13.37 9.81
C ARG A 284 4.86 12.62 10.18
N ARG A 285 5.64 12.16 9.19
CA ARG A 285 6.97 11.55 9.33
C ARG A 285 8.06 12.41 10.00
N GLU A 286 7.88 13.72 10.19
CA GLU A 286 8.81 14.54 11.00
C GLU A 286 8.49 14.57 12.50
N ARG A 287 7.38 13.96 12.94
CA ARG A 287 7.18 13.71 14.37
C ARG A 287 8.17 12.63 14.79
N THR A 288 9.33 13.08 15.30
CA THR A 288 10.25 12.28 16.11
C THR A 288 9.44 11.35 17.00
N ASP A 289 9.80 10.06 17.01
CA ASP A 289 9.27 9.08 17.93
C ASP A 289 9.22 9.70 19.31
N ALA A 290 8.01 10.05 19.76
CA ALA A 290 7.81 10.63 21.07
C ALA A 290 7.90 9.52 22.13
N THR A 291 8.94 8.71 22.05
CA THR A 291 9.59 8.06 23.20
C THR A 291 10.64 8.99 23.78
N ARG A 292 10.35 10.31 23.84
CA ARG A 292 10.81 11.09 24.99
C ARG A 292 9.99 10.61 26.16
N SER A 293 10.53 9.60 26.82
CA SER A 293 10.35 9.34 28.23
C SER A 293 9.93 10.63 28.93
N THR A 294 8.70 10.65 29.40
CA THR A 294 8.31 11.47 30.53
C THR A 294 9.13 10.97 31.72
N SER A 295 10.43 11.24 31.70
CA SER A 295 11.26 11.27 32.89
C SER A 295 10.77 12.50 33.64
N ARG A 296 9.66 12.27 34.34
CA ARG A 296 9.18 12.99 35.49
C ARG A 296 10.42 13.23 36.36
N ARG A 297 11.04 14.40 36.22
CA ARG A 297 11.95 14.91 37.25
C ARG A 297 11.07 15.14 38.46
N VAL A 298 10.87 14.07 39.23
CA VAL A 298 10.52 14.19 40.63
C VAL A 298 11.67 14.98 41.23
N ASN A 299 11.37 16.21 41.65
CA ASN A 299 12.26 17.04 42.43
C ASN A 299 12.69 16.26 43.67
N ALA A 300 13.85 15.61 43.59
CA ALA A 300 14.61 15.27 44.78
C ALA A 300 15.24 16.59 45.27
N GLN A 301 14.48 17.35 46.06
CA GLN A 301 15.06 18.26 47.03
C GLN A 301 15.82 17.39 48.04
N SER A 302 17.07 17.08 47.71
CA SER A 302 18.04 16.61 48.70
C SER A 302 18.51 17.84 49.47
N VAL A 303 17.87 18.05 50.61
CA VAL A 303 18.36 18.85 51.73
C VAL A 303 19.49 18.07 52.38
N VAL A 304 20.73 18.55 52.30
CA VAL A 304 21.82 18.18 53.22
C VAL A 304 22.71 19.41 53.47
N PRO A 305 23.18 19.65 54.72
CA PRO A 305 23.48 20.98 55.25
C PRO A 305 24.95 21.40 55.14
N SER A 306 25.16 22.69 55.41
CA SER A 306 26.42 23.44 55.43
C SER A 306 27.63 22.75 56.07
N PRO A 307 28.86 22.98 55.57
CA PRO A 307 30.06 22.60 56.27
C PRO A 307 30.38 23.59 57.40
N LEU A 308 30.61 23.05 58.59
CA LEU A 308 31.22 23.73 59.73
C LEU A 308 32.59 24.28 59.32
N GLN A 309 32.75 25.60 59.42
CA GLN A 309 34.05 26.27 59.46
C GLN A 309 34.68 26.05 60.85
N ARG A 310 35.99 25.78 60.87
CA ARG A 310 36.88 26.17 61.96
C ARG A 310 37.56 27.48 61.58
#